data_AF-A0A249SUN6-F1
#
_entry.id   AF-A0A249SUN6-F1
#
_cell.length_a   1.000
_cell.length_b   1.000
_cell.length_c   1.000
_cell.angle_alpha   90.00
_cell.angle_beta   90.00
_cell.angle_gamma   90.00
#
_symmetry.space_group_name_H-M   'P 1'
#
loop_
_entity.id
_entity.type
_entity.pdbx_description
1 polymer ?
#
loop_
_entity_poly.entity_id
_entity_poly.type
_entity_poly.pdbx_seq_one_letter_code
_entity_poly.pdbx_strand_id
1 'polypeptide(L)'
;MFDQYTINEITTFIARFDSVEALEPNGSTGNSYHIYHRIEAAYRQELDQEALMSMYYHFTRYEECLKQYRNRELHTGAFLYQKITAQSRSFDERVDAGMELLYRAMSAYHLHVNGKLDEAIEELDIAILHCEKQTQLTPFVVSSIQEQWLNKVRVYFRKGDMERVRAEAAALLHFSFTGIYQQDKAYVTEAMYAVPYDEQESMLMHILLNIVMGLQRVREVVGSAMEDEILSGLAAYLVKEVATPSCAKASFWTFQCLHAFYSGEITTFVRLLNNHFESFKTIHKKLQKILIHQFFGLAQQHAYDLTSLSNHSQFVDLVANKWGLPQTVSPLAVV
;
A
#
# COMPACT_ATOMS: atom_id res chain seq x y z
N MET A 1 16.24 -30.93 -9.66
CA MET A 1 16.24 -31.65 -8.38
C MET A 1 16.94 -30.75 -7.37
N PHE A 2 16.34 -30.42 -6.22
CA PHE A 2 16.97 -29.55 -5.22
C PHE A 2 18.17 -30.22 -4.55
N ASP A 3 19.13 -29.42 -4.09
CA ASP A 3 20.21 -29.93 -3.26
C ASP A 3 19.72 -30.29 -1.85
N GLN A 4 20.48 -31.13 -1.14
CA GLN A 4 20.13 -31.58 0.22
C GLN A 4 19.97 -30.40 1.19
N TYR A 5 20.70 -29.31 0.95
CA TYR A 5 20.62 -28.10 1.77
C TYR A 5 19.24 -27.43 1.65
N THR A 6 18.75 -27.24 0.43
CA THR A 6 17.43 -26.68 0.13
C THR A 6 16.31 -27.56 0.67
N ILE A 7 16.46 -28.89 0.58
CA ILE A 7 15.53 -29.87 1.17
C ILE A 7 15.44 -29.69 2.70
N ASN A 8 16.56 -29.50 3.37
CA ASN A 8 16.60 -29.27 4.82
C ASN A 8 15.95 -27.93 5.21
N GLU A 9 16.15 -26.87 4.41
CA GLU A 9 15.50 -25.58 4.61
C GLU A 9 13.97 -25.70 4.44
N ILE A 10 13.49 -26.37 3.39
CA ILE A 10 12.05 -26.62 3.18
C ILE A 10 11.47 -27.36 4.40
N THR A 11 12.14 -28.41 4.86
CA THR A 11 11.70 -29.21 6.02
C THR A 11 11.66 -28.38 7.31
N THR A 12 12.62 -27.48 7.49
CA THR A 12 12.68 -26.57 8.66
C THR A 12 11.54 -25.55 8.65
N PHE A 13 11.18 -25.00 7.48
CA PHE A 13 10.06 -24.06 7.33
C PHE A 13 8.76 -24.69 7.75
N ILE A 14 8.54 -25.92 7.27
CA ILE A 14 7.38 -26.74 7.56
C ILE A 14 7.27 -27.00 9.07
N ALA A 15 8.35 -27.43 9.72
CA ALA A 15 8.36 -27.72 11.16
C ALA A 15 8.05 -26.49 12.03
N ARG A 16 8.30 -25.27 11.57
CA ARG A 16 7.97 -24.04 12.32
C ARG A 16 6.46 -23.81 12.46
N PHE A 17 5.65 -24.37 11.56
CA PHE A 17 4.20 -24.29 11.67
C PHE A 17 3.64 -25.15 12.82
N ASP A 18 4.36 -26.17 13.30
CA ASP A 18 3.92 -27.05 14.41
C ASP A 18 4.16 -26.46 15.81
N SER A 19 4.99 -25.42 15.91
CA SER A 19 5.54 -24.93 17.18
C SER A 19 4.84 -23.70 17.76
N VAL A 20 3.75 -23.22 17.15
CA VAL A 20 3.22 -21.87 17.42
C VAL A 20 1.73 -21.89 17.71
N GLU A 21 1.38 -21.75 18.99
CA GLU A 21 0.07 -21.25 19.40
C GLU A 21 -0.06 -19.76 19.02
N ALA A 22 -1.24 -19.35 18.54
CA ALA A 22 -1.68 -17.98 18.26
C ALA A 22 -1.10 -17.27 17.01
N LEU A 23 -1.82 -17.42 15.89
CA LEU A 23 -1.93 -16.40 14.84
C LEU A 23 -3.13 -15.47 15.10
N GLU A 24 -3.27 -14.98 16.33
CA GLU A 24 -4.23 -13.91 16.60
C GLU A 24 -3.53 -12.56 16.44
N PRO A 25 -3.99 -11.70 15.51
CA PRO A 25 -3.48 -10.35 15.44
C PRO A 25 -3.95 -9.57 16.67
N ASN A 26 -3.06 -9.36 17.63
CA ASN A 26 -3.17 -8.22 18.54
C ASN A 26 -2.76 -6.98 17.75
N GLY A 27 -3.74 -6.25 17.22
CA GLY A 27 -3.49 -5.06 16.43
C GLY A 27 -4.61 -4.05 16.61
N SER A 28 -4.38 -3.11 17.53
CA SER A 28 -5.23 -1.98 17.87
C SER A 28 -5.65 -1.17 16.63
N THR A 29 -6.94 -0.86 16.54
CA THR A 29 -7.50 0.15 15.63
C THR A 29 -7.00 1.53 16.04
N GLY A 30 -5.82 1.92 15.54
CA GLY A 30 -5.37 3.31 15.61
C GLY A 30 -6.35 4.18 14.81
N ASN A 31 -7.03 5.12 15.47
CA ASN A 31 -7.88 6.09 14.81
C ASN A 31 -7.02 6.95 13.87
N SER A 32 -7.08 6.67 12.57
CA SER A 32 -6.49 7.54 11.56
C SER A 32 -7.26 8.87 11.56
N TYR A 33 -6.69 9.90 12.19
CA TYR A 33 -7.24 11.26 12.13
C TYR A 33 -7.04 11.81 10.72
N HIS A 34 -8.15 12.19 10.07
CA HIS A 34 -8.16 12.83 8.75
C HIS A 34 -7.24 14.06 8.74
N ILE A 35 -6.54 14.31 7.61
CA ILE A 35 -5.50 15.36 7.55
C ILE A 35 -6.05 16.76 7.89
N TYR A 36 -7.31 17.03 7.53
CA TYR A 36 -8.03 18.23 7.95
C TYR A 36 -7.92 18.47 9.47
N HIS A 37 -8.20 17.47 10.30
CA HIS A 37 -8.16 17.63 11.76
C HIS A 37 -6.75 17.86 12.28
N ARG A 38 -5.73 17.33 11.60
CA ARG A 38 -4.32 17.59 11.95
C ARG A 38 -3.93 19.04 11.62
N ILE A 39 -4.34 19.55 10.46
CA ILE A 39 -4.12 20.95 10.07
C ILE A 39 -4.89 21.88 11.00
N GLU A 40 -6.19 21.61 11.24
CA GLU A 40 -7.01 22.39 12.17
C GLU A 40 -6.40 22.42 13.57
N ALA A 41 -5.94 21.27 14.09
CA ALA A 41 -5.31 21.19 15.41
C ALA A 41 -4.00 21.99 15.48
N ALA A 42 -3.18 21.97 14.42
CA ALA A 42 -1.91 22.71 14.37
C ALA A 42 -2.11 24.23 14.46
N TYR A 43 -3.19 24.76 13.86
CA TYR A 43 -3.41 26.20 13.76
C TYR A 43 -4.61 26.73 14.56
N ARG A 44 -5.26 25.89 15.38
CA ARG A 44 -6.48 26.27 16.13
C ARG A 44 -6.31 27.52 16.99
N GLN A 45 -5.16 27.70 17.61
CA GLN A 45 -4.87 28.84 18.50
C GLN A 45 -4.42 30.09 17.73
N GLU A 46 -4.15 29.93 16.45
CA GLU A 46 -3.44 30.86 15.59
C GLU A 46 -4.37 31.51 14.54
N LEU A 47 -5.45 30.82 14.20
CA LEU A 47 -6.49 31.27 13.29
C LEU A 47 -7.64 31.90 14.09
N ASP A 48 -8.27 32.91 13.51
CA ASP A 48 -9.52 33.42 14.04
C ASP A 48 -10.69 32.45 13.79
N GLN A 49 -11.82 32.73 14.46
CA GLN A 49 -13.00 31.88 14.36
C GLN A 49 -13.57 31.83 12.93
N GLU A 50 -13.45 32.91 12.17
CA GLU A 50 -13.97 32.99 10.80
C GLU A 50 -13.17 32.07 9.86
N ALA A 51 -11.84 32.09 9.95
CA ALA A 51 -10.96 31.20 9.21
C ALA A 51 -11.21 29.74 9.57
N LEU A 52 -11.35 29.40 10.86
CA LEU A 52 -11.68 28.04 11.29
C LEU A 52 -13.04 27.56 10.76
N MET A 53 -14.06 28.43 10.80
CA MET A 53 -15.39 28.14 10.26
C MET A 53 -15.36 27.95 8.74
N SER A 54 -14.62 28.80 8.03
CA SER A 54 -14.42 28.69 6.58
C SER A 54 -13.77 27.36 6.20
N MET A 55 -12.69 26.99 6.88
CA MET A 55 -12.02 25.70 6.69
C MET A 55 -12.99 24.53 6.92
N TYR A 56 -13.72 24.53 8.04
CA TYR A 56 -14.67 23.46 8.37
C TYR A 56 -15.81 23.34 7.36
N TYR A 57 -16.35 24.48 6.92
CA TYR A 57 -17.39 24.55 5.91
C TYR A 57 -16.93 23.88 4.60
N HIS A 58 -15.77 24.29 4.09
CA HIS A 58 -15.23 23.75 2.85
C HIS A 58 -14.88 22.27 2.96
N PHE A 59 -14.20 21.85 4.03
CA PHE A 59 -13.90 20.44 4.30
C PHE A 59 -15.15 19.58 4.28
N THR A 60 -16.20 20.00 5.00
CA THR A 60 -17.46 19.24 5.08
C THR A 60 -18.10 19.07 3.70
N ARG A 61 -18.06 20.10 2.85
CA ARG A 61 -18.54 20.03 1.46
C ARG A 61 -17.72 19.08 0.60
N TYR A 62 -16.40 19.09 0.76
CA TYR A 62 -15.51 18.20 0.00
C TYR A 62 -15.78 16.73 0.37
N GLU A 63 -15.90 16.43 1.66
CA GLU A 63 -16.22 15.07 2.12
C GLU A 63 -17.64 14.63 1.74
N GLU A 64 -18.62 15.54 1.79
CA GLU A 64 -19.98 15.28 1.31
C GLU A 64 -19.95 14.87 -0.17
N CYS A 65 -19.24 15.64 -1.00
CA CYS A 65 -19.07 15.35 -2.42
C CYS A 65 -18.37 14.00 -2.67
N LEU A 66 -17.25 13.74 -2.00
CA LEU A 66 -16.52 12.47 -2.08
C LEU A 66 -17.38 11.29 -1.67
N LYS A 67 -18.16 11.43 -0.59
CA LYS A 67 -19.08 10.41 -0.11
C LYS A 67 -20.11 10.04 -1.18
N GLN A 68 -20.69 11.01 -1.88
CA GLN A 68 -21.64 10.73 -2.96
C GLN A 68 -21.00 9.90 -4.09
N TYR A 69 -19.80 10.27 -4.53
CA TYR A 69 -19.09 9.51 -5.55
C TYR A 69 -18.71 8.09 -5.09
N ARG A 70 -18.24 7.93 -3.85
CA ARG A 70 -17.92 6.62 -3.26
C ARG A 70 -19.16 5.71 -3.19
N ASN A 71 -20.33 6.30 -2.95
CA ASN A 71 -21.62 5.61 -2.95
C ASN A 71 -22.22 5.39 -4.35
N ARG A 72 -21.50 5.75 -5.41
CA ARG A 72 -21.94 5.68 -6.83
C ARG A 72 -23.12 6.59 -7.17
N GLU A 73 -23.37 7.63 -6.36
CA GLU A 73 -24.37 8.67 -6.63
C GLU A 73 -23.78 9.77 -7.53
N LEU A 74 -23.41 9.41 -8.77
CA LEU A 74 -22.61 10.26 -9.65
C LEU A 74 -23.28 11.61 -9.98
N HIS A 75 -24.60 11.63 -10.18
CA HIS A 75 -25.34 12.86 -10.48
C HIS A 75 -25.37 13.82 -9.29
N THR A 76 -25.65 13.31 -8.09
CA THR A 76 -25.62 14.11 -6.85
C THR A 76 -24.22 14.65 -6.60
N GLY A 77 -23.20 13.81 -6.73
CA GLY A 77 -21.80 14.25 -6.63
C GLY A 77 -21.47 15.36 -7.63
N ALA A 78 -21.85 15.21 -8.90
CA ALA A 78 -21.58 16.22 -9.94
C ALA A 78 -22.25 17.57 -9.64
N PHE A 79 -23.48 17.54 -9.12
CA PHE A 79 -24.17 18.75 -8.68
C PHE A 79 -23.46 19.43 -7.50
N LEU A 80 -23.01 18.66 -6.50
CA LEU A 80 -22.25 19.19 -5.37
C LEU A 80 -20.91 19.76 -5.82
N TYR A 81 -20.20 19.06 -6.70
CA TYR A 81 -18.95 19.52 -7.29
C TYR A 81 -19.11 20.88 -7.97
N GLN A 82 -20.11 21.04 -8.84
CA GLN A 82 -20.41 22.32 -9.50
C GLN A 82 -20.68 23.47 -8.51
N LYS A 83 -21.39 23.17 -7.41
CA LYS A 83 -21.62 24.18 -6.36
C LYS A 83 -20.34 24.58 -5.64
N ILE A 84 -19.46 23.61 -5.38
CA ILE A 84 -18.18 23.85 -4.71
C ILE A 84 -17.24 24.65 -5.61
N THR A 85 -17.17 24.35 -6.90
CA THR A 85 -16.27 25.05 -7.84
C THR A 85 -16.71 26.49 -8.12
N ALA A 86 -18.00 26.79 -7.98
CA ALA A 86 -18.52 28.16 -8.12
C ALA A 86 -18.26 29.05 -6.90
N GLN A 87 -17.84 28.48 -5.76
CA GLN A 87 -17.55 29.22 -4.54
C GLN A 87 -16.14 29.81 -4.59
N SER A 88 -16.01 31.07 -4.15
CA SER A 88 -14.70 31.65 -3.86
C SER A 88 -14.06 30.86 -2.72
N ARG A 89 -12.78 30.52 -2.89
CA ARG A 89 -11.94 29.89 -1.88
C ARG A 89 -10.81 30.86 -1.57
N SER A 90 -10.83 31.41 -0.37
CA SER A 90 -9.78 32.27 0.14
C SER A 90 -9.55 31.83 1.57
N PHE A 91 -8.40 31.22 1.83
CA PHE A 91 -8.02 30.76 3.15
C PHE A 91 -6.84 31.59 3.68
N ASP A 92 -6.62 31.50 4.98
CA ASP A 92 -5.39 32.03 5.59
C ASP A 92 -4.18 31.31 4.98
N GLU A 93 -3.11 32.06 4.69
CA GLU A 93 -1.91 31.55 4.00
C GLU A 93 -1.27 30.33 4.68
N ARG A 94 -1.44 30.19 6.01
CA ARG A 94 -0.89 29.08 6.80
C ARG A 94 -1.58 27.73 6.52
N VAL A 95 -2.81 27.78 6.02
CA VAL A 95 -3.66 26.59 5.78
C VAL A 95 -4.15 26.49 4.34
N ASP A 96 -3.94 27.51 3.51
CA ASP A 96 -4.41 27.55 2.13
C ASP A 96 -3.93 26.34 1.32
N ALA A 97 -2.65 26.00 1.41
CA ALA A 97 -2.12 24.80 0.75
C ALA A 97 -2.77 23.51 1.32
N GLY A 98 -2.97 23.46 2.63
CA GLY A 98 -3.71 22.41 3.33
C GLY A 98 -5.16 22.23 2.87
N MET A 99 -5.85 23.32 2.55
CA MET A 99 -7.24 23.27 2.08
C MET A 99 -7.33 23.01 0.58
N GLU A 100 -6.42 23.59 -0.22
CA GLU A 100 -6.33 23.32 -1.64
C GLU A 100 -5.97 21.86 -1.92
N LEU A 101 -5.10 21.20 -1.13
CA LEU A 101 -4.85 19.76 -1.32
C LEU A 101 -6.14 18.93 -1.20
N LEU A 102 -7.03 19.27 -0.26
CA LEU A 102 -8.30 18.56 -0.05
C LEU A 102 -9.26 18.79 -1.23
N TYR A 103 -9.34 20.03 -1.69
CA TYR A 103 -10.11 20.36 -2.88
C TYR A 103 -9.61 19.61 -4.11
N ARG A 104 -8.30 19.60 -4.35
CA ARG A 104 -7.66 18.95 -5.51
C ARG A 104 -7.81 17.43 -5.47
N ALA A 105 -7.69 16.81 -4.31
CA ALA A 105 -7.96 15.38 -4.14
C ALA A 105 -9.43 15.03 -4.49
N MET A 106 -10.38 15.87 -4.06
CA MET A 106 -11.80 15.70 -4.39
C MET A 106 -12.09 15.92 -5.89
N SER A 107 -11.47 16.94 -6.49
CA SER A 107 -11.51 17.23 -7.94
C SER A 107 -10.95 16.06 -8.77
N ALA A 108 -9.79 15.53 -8.38
CA ALA A 108 -9.20 14.35 -9.01
C ALA A 108 -10.14 13.14 -8.95
N TYR A 109 -10.82 12.91 -7.82
CA TYR A 109 -11.78 11.81 -7.71
C TYR A 109 -13.00 12.01 -8.63
N HIS A 110 -13.52 13.24 -8.73
CA HIS A 110 -14.56 13.60 -9.69
C HIS A 110 -14.14 13.26 -11.13
N LEU A 111 -12.94 13.68 -11.54
CA LEU A 111 -12.42 13.43 -12.89
C LEU A 111 -12.22 11.93 -13.14
N HIS A 112 -11.67 11.23 -12.15
CA HIS A 112 -11.49 9.78 -12.18
C HIS A 112 -12.80 9.04 -12.42
N VAL A 113 -13.85 9.29 -11.62
CA VAL A 113 -15.13 8.58 -11.78
C VAL A 113 -15.79 8.86 -13.13
N ASN A 114 -15.60 10.06 -13.68
CA ASN A 114 -16.10 10.47 -15.01
C ASN A 114 -15.21 10.04 -16.19
N GLY A 115 -14.11 9.31 -15.94
CA GLY A 115 -13.23 8.79 -17.01
C GLY A 115 -12.28 9.81 -17.62
N LYS A 116 -12.19 11.02 -17.05
CA LYS A 116 -11.22 12.06 -17.43
C LYS A 116 -9.88 11.79 -16.73
N LEU A 117 -9.23 10.69 -17.09
CA LEU A 117 -8.11 10.13 -16.31
C LEU A 117 -6.83 10.99 -16.37
N ASP A 118 -6.55 11.65 -17.49
CA ASP A 118 -5.39 12.55 -17.61
C ASP A 118 -5.57 13.82 -16.77
N GLU A 119 -6.74 14.45 -16.85
CA GLU A 119 -7.10 15.58 -15.98
C GLU A 119 -7.04 15.17 -14.49
N ALA A 120 -7.44 13.94 -14.15
CA ALA A 120 -7.36 13.43 -12.78
C ALA A 120 -5.91 13.30 -12.28
N ILE A 121 -4.97 12.92 -13.16
CA ILE A 121 -3.54 12.86 -12.83
C ILE A 121 -2.99 14.27 -12.59
N GLU A 122 -3.34 15.23 -13.46
CA GLU A 122 -2.93 16.63 -13.29
C GLU A 122 -3.41 17.21 -11.95
N GLU A 123 -4.65 16.97 -11.56
CA GLU A 123 -5.17 17.40 -10.25
C GLU A 123 -4.45 16.72 -9.07
N LEU A 124 -4.03 15.46 -9.21
CA LEU A 124 -3.25 14.77 -8.18
C LEU A 124 -1.82 15.31 -8.08
N ASP A 125 -1.17 15.63 -9.19
CA ASP A 125 0.15 16.25 -9.18
C ASP A 125 0.09 17.65 -8.53
N ILE A 126 -0.98 18.42 -8.78
CA ILE A 126 -1.24 19.69 -8.09
C ILE A 126 -1.49 19.44 -6.60
N ALA A 127 -2.29 18.43 -6.22
CA ALA A 127 -2.54 18.09 -4.82
C ALA A 127 -1.24 17.72 -4.08
N ILE A 128 -0.34 16.96 -4.71
CA ILE A 128 0.98 16.63 -4.18
C ILE A 128 1.81 17.90 -3.97
N LEU A 129 1.83 18.82 -4.93
CA LEU A 129 2.53 20.10 -4.78
C LEU A 129 2.00 20.92 -3.58
N HIS A 130 0.70 20.91 -3.34
CA HIS A 130 0.12 21.56 -2.16
C HIS A 130 0.47 20.83 -0.86
N CYS A 131 0.54 19.50 -0.88
CA CYS A 131 1.03 18.72 0.27
C CYS A 131 2.49 19.07 0.59
N GLU A 132 3.36 19.18 -0.44
CA GLU A 132 4.75 19.59 -0.28
C GLU A 132 4.86 20.98 0.36
N LYS A 133 4.09 21.96 -0.13
CA LYS A 133 4.04 23.31 0.46
C LYS A 133 3.59 23.29 1.93
N GLN A 134 2.49 22.59 2.22
CA GLN A 134 1.97 22.52 3.58
C GLN A 134 2.93 21.76 4.53
N THR A 135 3.69 20.79 4.03
CA THR A 135 4.66 20.02 4.82
C THR A 135 5.75 20.90 5.45
N GLN A 136 6.11 22.01 4.81
CA GLN A 136 7.05 22.98 5.38
C GLN A 136 6.54 23.63 6.66
N LEU A 137 5.21 23.72 6.82
CA LEU A 137 4.56 24.32 7.99
C LEU A 137 4.04 23.24 8.96
N THR A 138 3.61 22.10 8.43
CA THR A 138 3.00 20.99 9.18
C THR A 138 3.60 19.65 8.74
N PRO A 139 4.68 19.15 9.38
CA PRO A 139 5.41 17.96 8.92
C PRO A 139 4.56 16.71 8.71
N PHE A 140 3.53 16.48 9.53
CA PHE A 140 2.64 15.31 9.42
C PHE A 140 1.81 15.26 8.12
N VAL A 141 1.78 16.34 7.33
CA VAL A 141 1.14 16.37 6.01
C VAL A 141 1.89 15.53 4.99
N VAL A 142 3.14 15.14 5.27
CA VAL A 142 3.94 14.24 4.40
C VAL A 142 3.22 12.93 4.08
N SER A 143 2.43 12.37 4.99
CA SER A 143 1.63 11.17 4.73
C SER A 143 0.53 11.41 3.68
N SER A 144 0.09 12.65 3.48
CA SER A 144 -0.85 13.01 2.41
C SER A 144 -0.18 13.02 1.03
N ILE A 145 1.13 13.29 0.95
CA ILE A 145 1.89 13.09 -0.29
C ILE A 145 1.79 11.62 -0.72
N GLN A 146 2.04 10.69 0.22
CA GLN A 146 1.96 9.26 -0.05
C GLN A 146 0.55 8.84 -0.50
N GLU A 147 -0.51 9.32 0.15
CA GLU A 147 -1.89 9.00 -0.22
C GLU A 147 -2.26 9.54 -1.62
N GLN A 148 -1.92 10.79 -1.94
CA GLN A 148 -2.23 11.34 -3.27
C GLN A 148 -1.39 10.68 -4.37
N TRP A 149 -0.15 10.32 -4.08
CA TRP A 149 0.69 9.57 -5.00
C TRP A 149 0.13 8.15 -5.24
N LEU A 150 -0.35 7.48 -4.20
CA LEU A 150 -1.05 6.20 -4.34
C LEU A 150 -2.33 6.34 -5.19
N ASN A 151 -3.09 7.43 -5.01
CA ASN A 151 -4.23 7.74 -5.87
C ASN A 151 -3.82 7.88 -7.34
N LYS A 152 -2.66 8.49 -7.61
CA LYS A 152 -2.12 8.60 -8.98
C LYS A 152 -1.83 7.22 -9.58
N VAL A 153 -1.20 6.32 -8.81
CA VAL A 153 -1.01 4.91 -9.22
C VAL A 153 -2.35 4.22 -9.50
N ARG A 154 -3.38 4.43 -8.68
CA ARG A 154 -4.74 3.90 -8.90
C ARG A 154 -5.36 4.41 -10.22
N VAL A 155 -5.10 5.66 -10.61
CA VAL A 155 -5.56 6.20 -11.89
C VAL A 155 -4.84 5.54 -13.06
N TYR A 156 -3.52 5.35 -12.98
CA TYR A 156 -2.75 4.63 -14.01
C TYR A 156 -3.20 3.18 -14.19
N PHE A 157 -3.52 2.49 -13.09
CA PHE A 157 -4.15 1.17 -13.17
C PHE A 157 -5.43 1.20 -14.00
N ARG A 158 -6.30 2.19 -13.78
CA ARG A 158 -7.56 2.33 -14.53
C ARG A 158 -7.33 2.71 -15.99
N LYS A 159 -6.28 3.48 -16.29
CA LYS A 159 -5.88 3.85 -17.65
C LYS A 159 -5.27 2.66 -18.43
N GLY A 160 -4.82 1.62 -17.74
CA GLY A 160 -4.12 0.49 -18.35
C GLY A 160 -2.64 0.77 -18.65
N ASP A 161 -2.08 1.87 -18.12
CA ASP A 161 -0.69 2.27 -18.35
C ASP A 161 0.24 1.57 -17.35
N MET A 162 0.60 0.32 -17.65
CA MET A 162 1.38 -0.53 -16.74
C MET A 162 2.84 -0.06 -16.56
N GLU A 163 3.42 0.60 -17.57
CA GLU A 163 4.75 1.18 -17.43
C GLU A 163 4.77 2.29 -16.38
N ARG A 164 3.76 3.18 -16.41
CA ARG A 164 3.60 4.21 -15.38
C ARG A 164 3.25 3.63 -14.01
N VAL A 165 2.40 2.60 -13.94
CA VAL A 165 2.16 1.88 -12.69
C VAL A 165 3.47 1.41 -12.07
N ARG A 166 4.33 0.72 -12.83
CA ARG A 166 5.60 0.20 -12.35
C ARG A 166 6.52 1.33 -11.86
N ALA A 167 6.69 2.38 -12.66
CA ALA A 167 7.58 3.49 -12.33
C ALA A 167 7.14 4.27 -11.08
N GLU A 168 5.85 4.63 -11.01
CA GLU A 168 5.30 5.43 -9.91
C GLU A 168 5.20 4.61 -8.61
N ALA A 169 4.81 3.32 -8.70
CA ALA A 169 4.79 2.43 -7.55
C ALA A 169 6.20 2.19 -6.99
N ALA A 170 7.21 2.02 -7.84
CA ALA A 170 8.60 1.87 -7.40
C ALA A 170 9.08 3.11 -6.63
N ALA A 171 8.85 4.31 -7.19
CA ALA A 171 9.23 5.57 -6.56
C ALA A 171 8.50 5.79 -5.22
N LEU A 172 7.19 5.54 -5.17
CA LEU A 172 6.39 5.66 -3.95
C LEU A 172 6.85 4.68 -2.87
N LEU A 173 7.15 3.43 -3.24
CA LEU A 173 7.65 2.43 -2.30
C LEU A 173 9.05 2.79 -1.80
N HIS A 174 9.94 3.27 -2.67
CA HIS A 174 11.25 3.78 -2.22
C HIS A 174 11.07 4.86 -1.17
N PHE A 175 10.30 5.90 -1.47
CA PHE A 175 10.03 6.98 -0.53
C PHE A 175 9.44 6.45 0.80
N SER A 176 8.52 5.49 0.73
CA SER A 176 7.86 4.94 1.92
C SER A 176 8.76 4.03 2.76
N PHE A 177 9.77 3.39 2.16
CA PHE A 177 10.74 2.54 2.87
C PHE A 177 11.96 3.31 3.39
N THR A 178 12.45 4.31 2.64
CA THR A 178 13.67 5.04 2.97
C THR A 178 13.40 6.38 3.63
N GLY A 179 12.21 6.93 3.47
CA GLY A 179 11.88 8.32 3.80
C GLY A 179 12.49 9.34 2.82
N ILE A 180 13.21 8.90 1.78
CA ILE A 180 13.89 9.77 0.83
C ILE A 180 12.95 10.10 -0.33
N TYR A 181 12.61 11.38 -0.48
CA TYR A 181 11.67 11.86 -1.50
C TYR A 181 12.38 12.27 -2.80
N GLN A 182 12.75 13.55 -2.93
CA GLN A 182 13.45 14.13 -4.08
C GLN A 182 14.62 14.99 -3.54
N GLN A 183 15.76 15.00 -4.24
CA GLN A 183 16.97 15.67 -3.76
C GLN A 183 16.77 17.18 -3.53
N ASP A 184 15.98 17.84 -4.37
CA ASP A 184 15.65 19.26 -4.29
C ASP A 184 14.60 19.59 -3.22
N LYS A 185 14.03 18.57 -2.55
CA LYS A 185 12.97 18.70 -1.54
C LYS A 185 13.35 17.99 -0.24
N ALA A 186 14.56 18.26 0.27
CA ALA A 186 15.07 17.68 1.51
C ALA A 186 14.12 17.88 2.72
N TYR A 187 13.38 18.98 2.78
CA TYR A 187 12.40 19.24 3.83
C TYR A 187 11.26 18.21 3.90
N VAL A 188 10.90 17.57 2.77
CA VAL A 188 9.90 16.48 2.75
C VAL A 188 10.49 15.23 3.39
N THR A 189 11.75 14.92 3.10
CA THR A 189 12.49 13.82 3.72
C THR A 189 12.60 14.04 5.24
N GLU A 190 12.95 15.26 5.67
CA GLU A 190 13.01 15.62 7.09
C GLU A 190 11.65 15.45 7.79
N ALA A 191 10.57 15.90 7.15
CA ALA A 191 9.22 15.73 7.66
C ALA A 191 8.81 14.26 7.79
N MET A 192 9.21 13.41 6.83
CA MET A 192 8.95 11.97 6.89
C MET A 192 9.61 11.32 8.12
N TYR A 193 10.85 11.71 8.45
CA TYR A 193 11.53 11.22 9.66
C TYR A 193 10.89 11.72 10.97
N ALA A 194 10.08 12.76 10.93
CA ALA A 194 9.31 13.25 12.08
C ALA A 194 7.99 12.51 12.30
N VAL A 195 7.51 11.72 11.34
CA VAL A 195 6.27 10.93 11.48
C VAL A 195 6.50 9.75 12.44
N PRO A 196 5.57 9.45 13.36
CA PRO A 196 5.68 8.29 14.25
C PRO A 196 5.86 6.98 13.48
N TYR A 197 6.68 6.09 14.03
CA TYR A 197 7.04 4.81 13.40
C TYR A 197 5.81 3.96 13.02
N ASP A 198 4.84 3.87 13.91
CA ASP A 198 3.62 3.10 13.73
C ASP A 198 2.72 3.68 12.63
N GLU A 199 2.69 5.01 12.49
CA GLU A 199 2.00 5.68 11.39
C GLU A 199 2.71 5.43 10.04
N GLN A 200 4.05 5.46 10.00
CA GLN A 200 4.81 5.15 8.79
C GLN A 200 4.58 3.69 8.34
N GLU A 201 4.62 2.75 9.27
CA GLU A 201 4.38 1.32 9.00
C GLU A 201 2.94 1.10 8.50
N SER A 202 1.95 1.72 9.15
CA SER A 202 0.55 1.68 8.72
C SER A 202 0.35 2.21 7.30
N MET A 203 0.95 3.35 6.97
CA MET A 203 0.86 3.94 5.63
C MET A 203 1.56 3.09 4.57
N LEU A 204 2.76 2.57 4.86
CA LEU A 204 3.43 1.64 3.94
C LEU A 204 2.59 0.39 3.69
N MET A 205 1.99 -0.19 4.74
CA MET A 205 1.10 -1.33 4.58
C MET A 205 -0.14 -0.97 3.75
N HIS A 206 -0.70 0.22 3.93
CA HIS A 206 -1.78 0.73 3.09
C HIS A 206 -1.38 0.78 1.60
N ILE A 207 -0.22 1.37 1.29
CA ILE A 207 0.32 1.49 -0.07
C ILE A 207 0.52 0.11 -0.70
N LEU A 208 1.22 -0.77 0.01
CA LEU A 208 1.52 -2.12 -0.46
C LEU A 208 0.27 -2.91 -0.82
N LEU A 209 -0.73 -2.89 0.06
CA LEU A 209 -1.98 -3.61 -0.17
C LEU A 209 -2.75 -3.07 -1.36
N ASN A 210 -2.71 -1.76 -1.58
CA ASN A 210 -3.42 -1.15 -2.69
C ASN A 210 -2.74 -1.42 -4.04
N ILE A 211 -1.41 -1.43 -4.09
CA ILE A 211 -0.66 -1.81 -5.29
C ILE A 211 -0.97 -3.28 -5.63
N VAL A 212 -0.84 -4.18 -4.66
CA VAL A 212 -1.15 -5.61 -4.84
C VAL A 212 -2.60 -5.82 -5.28
N MET A 213 -3.56 -5.16 -4.65
CA MET A 213 -4.98 -5.25 -5.03
C MET A 213 -5.27 -4.63 -6.40
N GLY A 214 -4.49 -3.63 -6.82
CA GLY A 214 -4.55 -3.07 -8.17
C GLY A 214 -4.12 -4.11 -9.20
N LEU A 215 -2.96 -4.73 -8.96
CA LEU A 215 -2.42 -5.79 -9.82
C LEU A 215 -3.35 -6.99 -9.93
N GLN A 216 -3.91 -7.46 -8.82
CA GLN A 216 -4.86 -8.58 -8.81
C GLN A 216 -6.14 -8.29 -9.61
N ARG A 217 -6.64 -7.04 -9.59
CA ARG A 217 -7.81 -6.65 -10.40
C ARG A 217 -7.47 -6.61 -11.89
N VAL A 218 -6.25 -6.20 -12.21
CA VAL A 218 -5.76 -6.14 -13.59
C VAL A 218 -5.43 -7.54 -14.11
N ARG A 219 -5.02 -8.48 -13.25
CA ARG A 219 -4.82 -9.92 -13.58
C ARG A 219 -6.03 -10.54 -14.27
N GLU A 220 -7.25 -10.21 -13.85
CA GLU A 220 -8.49 -10.70 -14.47
C GLU A 220 -8.61 -10.29 -15.96
N VAL A 221 -7.88 -9.26 -16.37
CA VAL A 221 -7.92 -8.66 -17.71
C VAL A 221 -6.69 -9.01 -18.55
N VAL A 222 -5.49 -9.03 -17.95
CA VAL A 222 -4.20 -9.23 -18.69
C VAL A 222 -3.43 -10.51 -18.32
N GLY A 223 -3.93 -11.33 -17.40
CA GLY A 223 -3.30 -12.59 -16.99
C GLY A 223 -2.22 -12.44 -15.90
N SER A 224 -1.72 -13.58 -15.41
CA SER A 224 -0.79 -13.63 -14.26
C SER A 224 0.64 -13.15 -14.56
N ALA A 225 1.08 -13.23 -15.81
CA ALA A 225 2.45 -12.88 -16.19
C ALA A 225 2.80 -11.40 -15.92
N MET A 226 1.85 -10.48 -16.14
CA MET A 226 2.06 -9.05 -15.91
C MET A 226 2.09 -8.70 -14.39
N GLU A 227 1.26 -9.37 -13.58
CA GLU A 227 1.30 -9.25 -12.12
C GLU A 227 2.69 -9.65 -11.59
N ASP A 228 3.17 -10.82 -12.02
CA ASP A 228 4.49 -11.34 -11.65
C ASP A 228 5.62 -10.44 -12.14
N GLU A 229 5.55 -9.92 -13.37
CA GLU A 229 6.55 -8.99 -13.90
C GLU A 229 6.64 -7.71 -13.06
N ILE A 230 5.51 -7.10 -12.71
CA ILE A 230 5.50 -5.86 -11.93
C ILE A 230 5.96 -6.14 -10.50
N LEU A 231 5.46 -7.19 -9.84
CA LEU A 231 5.90 -7.55 -8.49
C LEU A 231 7.40 -7.87 -8.45
N SER A 232 7.90 -8.61 -9.44
CA SER A 232 9.32 -8.90 -9.60
C SER A 232 10.14 -7.62 -9.77
N GLY A 233 9.71 -6.73 -10.67
CA GLY A 233 10.38 -5.44 -10.92
C GLY A 233 10.41 -4.55 -9.68
N LEU A 234 9.30 -4.46 -8.94
CA LEU A 234 9.23 -3.72 -7.68
C LEU A 234 10.14 -4.32 -6.61
N ALA A 235 10.15 -5.65 -6.48
CA ALA A 235 11.02 -6.34 -5.53
C ALA A 235 12.50 -6.13 -5.86
N ALA A 236 12.89 -6.31 -7.13
CA ALA A 236 14.27 -6.09 -7.57
C ALA A 236 14.73 -4.65 -7.32
N TYR A 237 13.87 -3.67 -7.64
CA TYR A 237 14.16 -2.26 -7.39
C TYR A 237 14.36 -1.97 -5.89
N LEU A 238 13.45 -2.45 -5.04
CA LEU A 238 13.55 -2.22 -3.60
C LEU A 238 14.77 -2.89 -2.98
N VAL A 239 15.09 -4.13 -3.35
CA VAL A 239 16.29 -4.82 -2.82
C VAL A 239 17.57 -4.11 -3.22
N LYS A 240 17.63 -3.54 -4.42
CA LYS A 240 18.81 -2.83 -4.93
C LYS A 240 18.99 -1.45 -4.30
N GLU A 241 17.90 -0.70 -4.13
CA GLU A 241 17.95 0.72 -3.78
C GLU A 241 17.68 1.01 -2.30
N VAL A 242 17.13 0.06 -1.54
CA VAL A 242 16.79 0.22 -0.12
C VAL A 242 17.71 -0.67 0.73
N ALA A 243 18.68 -0.05 1.40
CA ALA A 243 19.41 -0.73 2.47
C ALA A 243 18.42 -1.09 3.59
N THR A 244 18.57 -2.27 4.21
CA THR A 244 17.62 -2.81 5.21
C THR A 244 17.07 -1.71 6.13
N PRO A 245 15.79 -1.34 5.97
CA PRO A 245 15.26 -0.15 6.62
C PRO A 245 15.15 -0.36 8.12
N SER A 246 15.25 0.75 8.87
CA SER A 246 15.00 0.74 10.31
C SER A 246 13.53 0.45 10.61
N CYS A 247 12.62 0.91 9.73
CA CYS A 247 11.18 0.68 9.78
C CYS A 247 10.68 -0.40 8.82
N ALA A 248 9.53 -0.99 9.16
CA ALA A 248 8.82 -1.98 8.35
C ALA A 248 9.70 -3.15 7.85
N LYS A 249 10.61 -3.62 8.71
CA LYS A 249 11.53 -4.73 8.42
C LYS A 249 10.80 -5.95 7.88
N ALA A 250 9.64 -6.28 8.46
CA ALA A 250 8.84 -7.43 8.04
C ALA A 250 8.35 -7.31 6.58
N SER A 251 7.90 -6.12 6.19
CA SER A 251 7.52 -5.81 4.81
C SER A 251 8.73 -5.83 3.87
N PHE A 252 9.88 -5.31 4.31
CA PHE A 252 11.11 -5.37 3.52
C PHE A 252 11.57 -6.82 3.28
N TRP A 253 11.59 -7.67 4.31
CA TRP A 253 11.92 -9.09 4.17
C TRP A 253 10.96 -9.82 3.22
N THR A 254 9.70 -9.39 3.17
CA THR A 254 8.73 -9.91 2.20
C THR A 254 9.16 -9.63 0.77
N PHE A 255 9.59 -8.41 0.47
CA PHE A 255 10.11 -8.07 -0.87
C PHE A 255 11.43 -8.76 -1.19
N GLN A 256 12.31 -8.97 -0.20
CA GLN A 256 13.50 -9.79 -0.41
C GLN A 256 13.16 -11.24 -0.76
N CYS A 257 12.17 -11.84 -0.10
CA CYS A 257 11.69 -13.18 -0.44
C CYS A 257 11.12 -13.21 -1.86
N LEU A 258 10.27 -12.25 -2.22
CA LEU A 258 9.69 -12.17 -3.56
C LEU A 258 10.77 -11.99 -4.63
N HIS A 259 11.76 -11.12 -4.39
CA HIS A 259 12.88 -10.95 -5.30
C HIS A 259 13.64 -12.26 -5.52
N ALA A 260 14.03 -12.94 -4.43
CA ALA A 260 14.74 -14.21 -4.53
C ALA A 260 13.93 -15.28 -5.29
N PHE A 261 12.61 -15.33 -5.07
CA PHE A 261 11.73 -16.23 -5.80
C PHE A 261 11.70 -15.92 -7.31
N TYR A 262 11.42 -14.67 -7.68
CA TYR A 262 11.30 -14.28 -9.09
C TYR A 262 12.63 -14.27 -9.84
N SER A 263 13.75 -14.11 -9.14
CA SER A 263 15.11 -14.26 -9.70
C SER A 263 15.56 -15.71 -9.84
N GLY A 264 14.74 -16.69 -9.43
CA GLY A 264 15.08 -18.11 -9.50
C GLY A 264 16.08 -18.57 -8.42
N GLU A 265 16.38 -17.73 -7.42
CA GLU A 265 17.26 -18.05 -6.30
C GLU A 265 16.50 -18.84 -5.22
N ILE A 266 16.04 -20.03 -5.57
CA ILE A 266 15.10 -20.80 -4.74
C ILE A 266 15.65 -21.09 -3.34
N THR A 267 16.92 -21.46 -3.23
CA THR A 267 17.58 -21.70 -1.94
C THR A 267 17.58 -20.44 -1.08
N THR A 268 17.86 -19.27 -1.67
CA THR A 268 17.80 -17.98 -0.98
C THR A 268 16.38 -17.69 -0.52
N PHE A 269 15.38 -17.91 -1.38
CA PHE A 269 13.97 -17.71 -1.06
C PHE A 269 13.52 -18.53 0.16
N VAL A 270 13.77 -19.84 0.16
CA VAL A 270 13.36 -20.71 1.28
C VAL A 270 14.11 -20.34 2.56
N ARG A 271 15.41 -20.06 2.47
CA ARG A 271 16.20 -19.62 3.63
C ARG A 271 15.68 -18.31 4.23
N LEU A 272 15.30 -17.34 3.40
CA LEU A 272 14.71 -16.08 3.87
C LEU A 272 13.34 -16.33 4.52
N LEU A 273 12.50 -17.20 3.92
CA LEU A 273 11.23 -17.62 4.50
C LEU A 273 11.41 -18.20 5.92
N ASN A 274 12.43 -19.03 6.09
CA ASN A 274 12.81 -19.58 7.39
C ASN A 274 13.28 -18.52 8.37
N ASN A 275 14.33 -17.80 8.01
CA ASN A 275 15.01 -16.91 8.94
C ASN A 275 14.09 -15.78 9.44
N HIS A 276 13.11 -15.39 8.63
CA HIS A 276 12.21 -14.28 8.94
C HIS A 276 10.76 -14.71 9.18
N PHE A 277 10.52 -16.00 9.45
CA PHE A 277 9.17 -16.56 9.68
C PHE A 277 8.34 -15.75 10.69
N GLU A 278 8.93 -15.40 11.84
CA GLU A 278 8.25 -14.61 12.88
C GLU A 278 7.85 -13.22 12.39
N SER A 279 8.69 -12.58 11.56
CA SER A 279 8.35 -11.29 10.96
C SER A 279 7.18 -11.41 9.99
N PHE A 280 7.06 -12.52 9.26
CA PHE A 280 5.92 -12.72 8.35
C PHE A 280 4.60 -12.90 9.11
N LYS A 281 4.61 -13.29 10.38
CA LYS A 281 3.36 -13.36 11.17
C LYS A 281 2.72 -12.00 11.41
N THR A 282 3.52 -10.94 11.42
CA THR A 282 3.07 -9.58 11.76
C THR A 282 2.66 -8.75 10.53
N ILE A 283 2.97 -9.20 9.31
CA ILE A 283 2.53 -8.50 8.08
C ILE A 283 1.06 -8.79 7.75
N HIS A 284 0.47 -8.00 6.87
CA HIS A 284 -0.91 -8.18 6.46
C HIS A 284 -1.14 -9.53 5.73
N LYS A 285 -2.28 -10.18 6.03
CA LYS A 285 -2.67 -11.52 5.52
C LYS A 285 -2.55 -11.69 4.01
N LYS A 286 -2.80 -10.64 3.22
CA LYS A 286 -2.66 -10.70 1.75
C LYS A 286 -1.21 -10.88 1.29
N LEU A 287 -0.25 -10.20 1.94
CA LEU A 287 1.17 -10.38 1.61
C LEU A 287 1.66 -11.76 2.04
N GLN A 288 1.22 -12.24 3.21
CA GLN A 288 1.45 -13.63 3.63
C GLN A 288 0.96 -14.61 2.56
N LYS A 289 -0.28 -14.42 2.09
CA LYS A 289 -0.88 -15.29 1.06
C LYS A 289 -0.06 -15.33 -0.22
N ILE A 290 0.54 -14.23 -0.67
CA ILE A 290 1.43 -14.22 -1.84
C ILE A 290 2.66 -15.08 -1.59
N LEU A 291 3.40 -14.84 -0.49
CA LEU A 291 4.60 -15.61 -0.15
C LEU A 291 4.33 -17.11 -0.08
N ILE A 292 3.23 -17.48 0.55
CA ILE A 292 2.82 -18.87 0.72
C ILE A 292 2.36 -19.49 -0.59
N HIS A 293 1.64 -18.76 -1.43
CA HIS A 293 1.27 -19.22 -2.77
C HIS A 293 2.52 -19.52 -3.62
N GLN A 294 3.54 -18.66 -3.56
CA GLN A 294 4.80 -18.89 -4.27
C GLN A 294 5.55 -20.11 -3.71
N PHE A 295 5.58 -20.29 -2.39
CA PHE A 295 6.15 -21.49 -1.77
C PHE A 295 5.44 -22.78 -2.22
N PHE A 296 4.10 -22.77 -2.29
CA PHE A 296 3.35 -23.94 -2.76
C PHE A 296 3.59 -24.23 -4.24
N GLY A 297 3.59 -23.21 -5.09
CA GLY A 297 3.89 -23.35 -6.52
C GLY A 297 5.27 -23.99 -6.72
N LEU A 298 6.26 -23.54 -5.96
CA LEU A 298 7.60 -24.12 -5.95
C LEU A 298 7.58 -25.60 -5.56
N ALA A 299 6.96 -25.93 -4.43
CA ALA A 299 7.00 -27.30 -3.93
C ALA A 299 6.27 -28.29 -4.85
N GLN A 300 5.19 -27.85 -5.52
CA GLN A 300 4.50 -28.62 -6.55
C GLN A 300 5.37 -28.87 -7.79
N GLN A 301 6.02 -27.83 -8.32
CA GLN A 301 6.90 -27.95 -9.49
C GLN A 301 8.06 -28.92 -9.28
N HIS A 302 8.48 -29.10 -8.02
CA HIS A 302 9.58 -29.97 -7.65
C HIS A 302 9.14 -31.31 -7.05
N ALA A 303 7.86 -31.67 -7.20
CA ALA A 303 7.28 -32.94 -6.74
C ALA A 303 7.57 -33.25 -5.26
N TYR A 304 7.66 -32.21 -4.43
CA TYR A 304 7.82 -32.40 -2.99
C TYR A 304 6.54 -32.96 -2.41
N ASP A 305 6.65 -33.95 -1.53
CA ASP A 305 5.48 -34.57 -0.93
C ASP A 305 4.86 -33.67 0.15
N LEU A 306 3.96 -32.80 -0.31
CA LEU A 306 3.14 -31.94 0.54
C LEU A 306 2.07 -32.73 1.31
N THR A 307 1.90 -34.05 1.11
CA THR A 307 0.96 -34.82 1.92
C THR A 307 1.39 -34.93 3.39
N SER A 308 2.70 -34.85 3.66
CA SER A 308 3.22 -34.65 5.02
C SER A 308 2.66 -33.38 5.68
N LEU A 309 2.39 -32.32 4.89
CA LEU A 309 1.75 -31.07 5.33
C LEU A 309 0.28 -31.19 5.67
N SER A 310 -0.43 -32.10 5.03
CA SER A 310 -1.84 -32.37 5.33
C SER A 310 -2.04 -33.01 6.71
N ASN A 311 -0.99 -33.56 7.31
CA ASN A 311 -1.01 -34.08 8.67
C ASN A 311 -0.76 -32.99 9.74
N HIS A 312 -0.31 -31.81 9.32
CA HIS A 312 -0.05 -30.68 10.21
C HIS A 312 -1.34 -29.87 10.38
N SER A 313 -2.18 -30.26 11.35
CA SER A 313 -3.51 -29.67 11.60
C SER A 313 -3.53 -28.14 11.66
N GLN A 314 -2.49 -27.53 12.25
CA GLN A 314 -2.33 -26.07 12.32
C GLN A 314 -2.08 -25.43 10.94
N PHE A 315 -1.30 -26.09 10.09
CA PHE A 315 -1.06 -25.68 8.71
C PHE A 315 -2.31 -25.81 7.85
N VAL A 316 -3.03 -26.93 7.99
CA VAL A 316 -4.32 -27.16 7.30
C VAL A 316 -5.35 -26.12 7.72
N ASP A 317 -5.49 -25.82 9.01
CA ASP A 317 -6.40 -24.77 9.51
C ASP A 317 -5.99 -23.37 9.03
N LEU A 318 -4.70 -23.09 8.89
CA LEU A 318 -4.17 -21.84 8.33
C LEU A 318 -4.52 -21.67 6.86
N VAL A 319 -4.24 -22.69 6.06
CA VAL A 319 -4.50 -22.75 4.62
C VAL A 319 -6.00 -22.69 4.33
N ALA A 320 -6.79 -23.44 5.10
CA ALA A 320 -8.24 -23.56 4.98
C ALA A 320 -9.00 -22.34 5.51
N ASN A 321 -8.83 -22.03 6.80
CA ASN A 321 -9.71 -21.11 7.52
C ASN A 321 -9.20 -19.67 7.48
N LYS A 322 -7.89 -19.45 7.27
CA LYS A 322 -7.31 -18.08 7.24
C LYS A 322 -6.97 -17.58 5.84
N TRP A 323 -6.63 -18.46 4.89
CA TRP A 323 -6.17 -18.05 3.56
C TRP A 323 -7.11 -18.44 2.41
N GLY A 324 -8.17 -19.22 2.69
CA GLY A 324 -9.21 -19.58 1.74
C GLY A 324 -8.69 -20.41 0.57
N LEU A 325 -7.65 -21.21 0.80
CA LEU A 325 -7.18 -22.22 -0.14
C LEU A 325 -7.97 -23.52 0.14
N PRO A 326 -8.32 -24.32 -0.88
CA PRO A 326 -9.08 -25.55 -0.67
C PRO A 326 -8.39 -26.45 0.37
N GLN A 327 -9.15 -26.94 1.36
CA GLN A 327 -8.63 -27.87 2.39
C GLN A 327 -8.00 -29.12 1.77
N THR A 328 -8.42 -29.45 0.55
CA THR A 328 -7.83 -30.46 -0.29
C THR A 328 -6.70 -29.86 -1.11
N VAL A 329 -5.52 -29.69 -0.51
CA VAL A 329 -4.28 -29.91 -1.28
C VAL A 329 -4.16 -31.42 -1.46
N SER A 330 -5.10 -32.00 -2.21
CA SER A 330 -4.91 -33.32 -2.79
C SER A 330 -3.95 -33.11 -3.97
N PRO A 331 -2.83 -33.84 -4.08
CA PRO A 331 -1.84 -33.65 -5.14
C PRO A 331 -2.36 -33.85 -6.58
N LEU A 332 -3.67 -33.97 -6.81
CA LEU A 332 -4.25 -34.50 -8.04
C LEU A 332 -5.52 -33.79 -8.54
N ALA A 333 -5.90 -32.61 -8.04
CA ALA A 333 -7.15 -31.99 -8.50
C ALA A 333 -7.11 -30.47 -8.65
N VAL A 334 -6.28 -29.97 -9.57
CA VAL A 334 -6.62 -28.82 -10.43
C VAL A 334 -5.97 -29.08 -11.79
N VAL A 335 -6.80 -29.33 -12.81
CA VAL A 335 -6.44 -29.24 -14.24
C VAL A 335 -6.54 -27.80 -14.66
#